data_AF-A0A7Y5AU85-F1
#
_entry.id   AF-A0A7Y5AU85-F1
#
_cell.length_a   1.000
_cell.length_b   1.000
_cell.length_c   1.000
_cell.angle_alpha   90.00
_cell.angle_beta   90.00
_cell.angle_gamma   90.00
#
_symmetry.space_group_name_H-M   'P 1'
#
loop_
_entity.id
_entity.type
_entity.pdbx_description
1 polymer ?
#
loop_
_entity_poly.entity_id
_entity_poly.type
_entity_poly.pdbx_seq_one_letter_code
_entity_poly.pdbx_strand_id
1 'polypeptide(L)'
;MNENRFTWNAFWIRQIKVYVQLVPIVYLFWYGVDVSNMMGNLFNWSTEGYGLPKQRWFRVIACGFFAGGGIITLMDLISTWHYVKNPDEIPKDGNK
;
A
#
# COMPACT_ATOMS: atom_id res chain seq x y z
N MET A 1 17.91 -10.35 14.88
CA MET A 1 17.25 -10.09 13.57
C MET A 1 18.15 -10.60 12.44
N ASN A 2 17.64 -11.37 11.46
CA ASN A 2 18.47 -11.96 10.39
C ASN A 2 19.15 -10.88 9.55
N GLU A 3 20.48 -10.91 9.44
CA GLU A 3 21.31 -10.03 8.58
C GLU A 3 20.79 -9.95 7.13
N ASN A 4 20.09 -11.00 6.68
CA ASN A 4 19.45 -11.08 5.37
C ASN A 4 18.30 -10.07 5.12
N ARG A 5 17.81 -9.36 6.16
CA ARG A 5 16.70 -8.39 6.02
C ARG A 5 17.08 -7.23 5.11
N PHE A 6 18.32 -6.77 5.11
CA PHE A 6 18.74 -5.59 4.36
C PHE A 6 19.30 -5.92 2.97
N THR A 7 18.93 -7.07 2.40
CA THR A 7 19.30 -7.41 1.01
C THR A 7 18.27 -6.88 0.00
N TRP A 8 18.71 -6.61 -1.23
CA TRP A 8 17.83 -6.22 -2.33
C TRP A 8 16.72 -7.24 -2.61
N ASN A 9 17.01 -8.54 -2.47
CA ASN A 9 16.01 -9.60 -2.60
C ASN A 9 14.95 -9.51 -1.50
N ALA A 10 15.36 -9.30 -0.24
CA ALA A 10 14.44 -9.12 0.87
C ALA A 10 13.61 -7.83 0.75
N PHE A 11 14.19 -6.76 0.19
CA PHE A 11 13.46 -5.53 -0.12
C PHE A 11 12.32 -5.78 -1.11
N TRP A 12 12.59 -6.42 -2.26
CA TRP A 12 11.54 -6.71 -3.23
C TRP A 12 10.43 -7.59 -2.66
N ILE A 13 10.77 -8.60 -1.85
CA ILE A 13 9.77 -9.45 -1.18
C ILE A 13 8.89 -8.62 -0.23
N ARG A 14 9.47 -7.66 0.52
CA ARG A 14 8.68 -6.77 1.39
C ARG A 14 7.77 -5.85 0.58
N GLN A 15 8.28 -5.27 -0.50
CA GLN A 15 7.47 -4.40 -1.36
C GLN A 15 6.31 -5.17 -1.98
N ILE A 16 6.55 -6.36 -2.53
CA ILE A 16 5.48 -7.21 -3.07
C ILE A 16 4.40 -7.48 -2.01
N LYS A 17 4.77 -7.80 -0.76
CA LYS A 17 3.80 -8.01 0.32
C LYS A 17 2.95 -6.78 0.61
N VAL A 18 3.56 -5.59 0.63
CA VAL A 18 2.85 -4.32 0.84
C VAL A 18 1.90 -4.03 -0.32
N TYR A 19 2.38 -4.14 -1.56
CA TYR A 19 1.59 -3.81 -2.75
C TYR A 19 0.49 -4.85 -3.03
N VAL A 20 0.69 -6.14 -2.72
CA VAL A 20 -0.36 -7.17 -2.82
C VAL A 20 -1.56 -6.82 -1.93
N GLN A 21 -1.36 -6.17 -0.79
CA GLN A 21 -2.44 -5.69 0.07
C GLN A 21 -3.00 -4.34 -0.40
N LEU A 22 -2.14 -3.45 -0.89
CA LEU A 22 -2.52 -2.10 -1.30
C LEU A 22 -3.33 -2.08 -2.60
N VAL A 23 -2.97 -2.90 -3.59
CA VAL A 23 -3.64 -2.98 -4.91
C VAL A 23 -5.14 -3.29 -4.82
N PRO A 24 -5.61 -4.33 -4.10
CA PRO A 24 -7.04 -4.60 -4.01
C PRO A 24 -7.79 -3.49 -3.27
N ILE A 25 -7.19 -2.88 -2.25
CA ILE A 25 -7.78 -1.74 -1.52
C ILE A 25 -7.95 -0.55 -2.47
N VAL A 26 -6.89 -0.18 -3.18
CA VAL A 26 -6.93 0.88 -4.19
C VAL A 26 -7.97 0.58 -5.26
N TYR A 27 -8.02 -0.64 -5.77
CA TYR A 27 -8.97 -1.04 -6.80
C TYR A 27 -10.42 -0.85 -6.32
N LEU A 28 -10.72 -1.29 -5.09
CA LEU A 28 -12.02 -1.09 -4.45
C LEU A 28 -12.38 0.38 -4.29
N PHE A 29 -11.43 1.25 -3.92
CA PHE A 29 -11.72 2.68 -3.81
C PHE A 29 -11.79 3.38 -5.18
N TRP A 30 -11.01 2.95 -6.15
CA TRP A 30 -10.98 3.53 -7.48
C TRP A 30 -12.27 3.23 -8.27
N TYR A 31 -12.75 1.99 -8.18
CA TYR A 31 -13.96 1.49 -8.82
C TYR A 31 -15.14 1.33 -7.84
N GLY A 32 -15.04 1.89 -6.64
CA GLY A 32 -15.99 1.61 -5.55
C GLY A 32 -17.44 1.92 -5.86
N VAL A 33 -17.70 2.91 -6.72
CA VAL A 33 -19.04 3.26 -7.18
C VAL A 33 -19.60 2.21 -8.16
N ASP A 34 -18.76 1.66 -9.03
CA ASP A 34 -19.16 0.61 -9.96
C ASP A 34 -19.41 -0.70 -9.21
N VAL A 35 -18.51 -1.02 -8.26
CA VAL A 35 -18.67 -2.17 -7.35
C VAL A 35 -19.93 -2.00 -6.48
N SER A 36 -20.20 -0.82 -5.95
CA SER A 36 -21.38 -0.56 -5.12
C SER A 36 -22.68 -0.62 -5.91
N ASN A 37 -22.68 -0.16 -7.17
CA ASN A 37 -23.84 -0.27 -8.05
C ASN A 37 -24.08 -1.73 -8.47
N MET A 38 -23.02 -2.49 -8.75
CA MET A 38 -23.12 -3.92 -9.06
C MET A 38 -23.66 -4.72 -7.86
N MET A 39 -23.17 -4.41 -6.65
CA MET A 39 -23.69 -4.95 -5.39
C MET A 39 -25.14 -4.51 -5.13
N GLY A 40 -25.46 -3.23 -5.33
CA GLY A 40 -26.80 -2.68 -5.13
C GLY A 40 -27.85 -3.36 -6.01
N ASN A 41 -27.51 -3.61 -7.28
CA ASN A 41 -28.36 -4.36 -8.21
C ASN A 41 -28.53 -5.84 -7.81
N LEU A 42 -27.49 -6.48 -7.27
CA LEU A 42 -27.56 -7.87 -6.81
C LEU A 42 -28.40 -8.06 -5.54
N PHE A 43 -28.44 -7.06 -4.66
CA PHE A 43 -29.16 -7.10 -3.38
C PHE A 43 -30.45 -6.26 -3.36
N ASN A 44 -30.86 -5.71 -4.52
CA ASN A 44 -32.04 -4.84 -4.65
C ASN A 44 -32.02 -3.62 -3.70
N TRP A 45 -30.82 -3.10 -3.42
CA TRP A 45 -30.61 -1.92 -2.58
C TRP A 45 -30.59 -0.65 -3.44
N SER A 46 -31.36 0.37 -3.05
CA SER A 46 -31.32 1.69 -3.68
C SER A 46 -29.98 2.37 -3.37
N THR A 47 -29.20 2.65 -4.42
CA THR A 47 -27.98 3.46 -4.36
C THR A 47 -28.24 4.95 -4.66
N GLU A 48 -29.50 5.39 -4.59
CA GLU A 48 -29.90 6.79 -4.83
C GLU A 48 -29.19 7.72 -3.83
N GLY A 49 -28.36 8.62 -4.37
CA GLY A 49 -27.57 9.58 -3.58
C GLY A 49 -26.05 9.34 -3.57
N TYR A 50 -25.55 8.28 -4.23
CA TYR A 50 -24.12 8.09 -4.50
C TYR A 50 -23.73 8.62 -5.88
N GLY A 51 -23.92 9.93 -6.11
CA GLY A 51 -23.55 10.58 -7.36
C GLY A 51 -22.04 10.76 -7.57
N LEU A 52 -21.67 11.13 -8.81
CA LEU A 52 -20.33 11.48 -9.30
C LEU A 52 -19.41 12.26 -8.32
N PRO A 53 -19.90 13.21 -7.48
CA PRO A 53 -19.04 13.92 -6.53
C PRO A 53 -18.41 13.02 -5.45
N LYS A 54 -19.11 11.97 -4.98
CA LYS A 54 -18.58 11.04 -3.97
C LYS A 54 -17.51 10.12 -4.56
N GLN A 55 -17.60 9.80 -5.85
CA GLN A 55 -16.56 9.06 -6.58
C GLN A 55 -15.22 9.79 -6.60
N ARG A 56 -15.23 11.14 -6.58
CA ARG A 56 -14.00 11.94 -6.52
C ARG A 56 -13.24 11.73 -5.22
N TRP A 57 -13.93 11.67 -4.09
CA TRP A 57 -13.30 11.47 -2.78
C TRP A 57 -12.68 10.08 -2.65
N PHE A 58 -13.32 9.03 -3.16
CA PHE A 58 -12.71 7.69 -3.17
C PHE A 58 -11.45 7.62 -4.03
N ARG A 59 -11.42 8.34 -5.17
CA ARG A 59 -10.20 8.47 -5.98
C ARG A 59 -9.11 9.28 -5.26
N VAL A 60 -9.46 10.34 -4.54
CA VAL A 60 -8.49 11.07 -3.70
C VAL A 60 -7.89 10.17 -2.62
N ILE A 61 -8.72 9.37 -1.94
CA ILE A 61 -8.27 8.40 -0.93
C ILE A 61 -7.37 7.33 -1.57
N ALA A 62 -7.74 6.79 -2.73
CA ALA A 62 -6.93 5.82 -3.46
C ALA A 62 -5.56 6.41 -3.87
N CYS A 63 -5.51 7.66 -4.33
CA CYS A 63 -4.26 8.38 -4.58
C CYS A 63 -3.43 8.54 -3.30
N GLY A 64 -4.08 8.79 -2.15
CA GLY A 64 -3.43 8.86 -0.84
C GLY A 64 -2.74 7.55 -0.45
N PHE A 65 -3.37 6.41 -0.70
CA PHE A 65 -2.75 5.09 -0.48
C PHE A 65 -1.54 4.85 -1.39
N PHE A 66 -1.61 5.25 -2.67
CA PHE A 66 -0.44 5.18 -3.56
C PHE A 66 0.71 6.08 -3.09
N ALA A 67 0.42 7.31 -2.70
CA ALA A 67 1.42 8.25 -2.21
C ALA A 67 2.08 7.75 -0.92
N GLY A 68 1.27 7.27 0.04
CA GLY A 68 1.76 6.69 1.29
C GLY A 68 2.59 5.43 1.05
N GLY A 69 2.14 4.53 0.17
CA GLY A 69 2.90 3.36 -0.25
C GLY A 69 4.26 3.75 -0.85
N GLY A 70 4.28 4.74 -1.74
CA GLY A 70 5.52 5.27 -2.32
C GLY A 70 6.50 5.82 -1.29
N ILE A 71 6.02 6.57 -0.28
CA ILE A 71 6.87 7.09 0.80
C ILE A 71 7.48 5.95 1.62
N ILE A 72 6.66 4.95 2.00
CA ILE A 72 7.15 3.77 2.74
C ILE A 72 8.20 3.01 1.92
N THR A 73 7.96 2.83 0.62
CA THR A 73 8.91 2.20 -0.30
C THR A 73 10.22 2.98 -0.38
N LEU A 74 10.18 4.31 -0.45
CA LEU A 74 11.37 5.16 -0.46
C LEU A 74 12.16 5.07 0.85
N MET A 75 11.47 5.08 1.99
CA MET A 75 12.13 4.92 3.29
C MET A 75 12.83 3.56 3.39
N ASP A 76 12.15 2.47 3.01
CA ASP A 76 12.72 1.11 3.04
C ASP A 76 13.85 0.95 2.00
N LEU A 77 13.77 1.66 0.87
CA LEU A 77 14.82 1.72 -0.15
C LEU A 77 16.07 2.40 0.40
N ILE A 78 15.93 3.56 1.04
CA ILE A 78 17.04 4.29 1.66
C ILE A 78 17.67 3.45 2.77
N SER A 79 16.86 2.84 3.65
CA SER A 79 17.37 1.96 4.68
C SER A 79 18.11 0.76 4.11
N THR A 80 17.54 0.08 3.11
CA THR A 80 18.20 -1.06 2.45
C THR A 80 19.50 -0.63 1.79
N TRP A 81 19.51 0.47 1.03
CA TRP A 81 20.72 0.98 0.40
C TRP A 81 21.82 1.33 1.41
N HIS A 82 21.46 2.00 2.50
CA HIS A 82 22.38 2.38 3.56
C HIS A 82 23.01 1.15 4.22
N TYR A 83 22.21 0.15 4.62
CA TYR A 83 22.69 -1.06 5.29
C TYR A 83 23.36 -2.08 4.36
N VAL A 84 23.07 -2.07 3.06
CA VAL A 84 23.87 -2.81 2.06
C VAL A 84 25.27 -2.23 1.96
N LYS A 85 25.39 -0.89 2.03
CA LYS A 85 26.68 -0.20 1.90
C LYS A 85 27.49 -0.24 3.20
N ASN A 86 26.83 -0.13 4.35
CA ASN A 86 27.42 -0.13 5.68
C ASN A 86 26.83 -1.27 6.53
N PRO A 87 27.26 -2.53 6.30
CA PRO A 87 26.70 -3.69 6.98
C PRO A 87 27.06 -3.74 8.48
N ASP A 88 28.10 -3.02 8.91
CA ASP A 88 28.55 -2.87 10.29
C ASP A 88 27.62 -1.97 11.14
N GLU A 89 26.93 -1.04 10.49
CA GLU A 89 25.94 -0.14 11.10
C GLU A 89 24.56 -0.80 11.27
N ILE A 90 24.38 -2.04 10.80
CA ILE A 90 23.14 -2.80 11.00
C ILE A 90 22.87 -2.86 12.52
N PRO A 91 21.71 -2.38 13.00
CA PRO A 91 21.39 -2.40 14.42
C PRO A 91 21.38 -3.85 14.90
N LYS A 92 22.42 -4.22 15.64
CA LYS A 92 22.51 -5.47 16.38
C LYS A 92 21.67 -5.26 17.62
N ASP A 93 20.53 -5.95 17.73
CA ASP A 93 19.66 -5.90 18.91
C ASP A 93 20.50 -6.07 20.18
N GLY A 94 20.77 -4.96 20.84
CA GLY A 94 21.73 -4.86 21.93
C GLY A 94 21.44 -3.73 22.90
N ASN A 95 20.26 -3.10 22.82
CA ASN A 95 19.71 -2.29 23.90
C ASN A 95 18.20 -2.09 23.76
N LYS A 96 17.48 -2.95 24.50
CA LYS A 96 16.11 -2.83 25.04
C LYS A 96 14.93 -2.84 24.07
#